data_AF-A0A6I3CQ18-F1
#
_entry.id   AF-A0A6I3CQ18-F1
#
_cell.length_a   1.000
_cell.length_b   1.000
_cell.length_c   1.000
_cell.angle_alpha   90.00
_cell.angle_beta   90.00
_cell.angle_gamma   90.00
#
_symmetry.space_group_name_H-M   'P 1'
#
loop_
_entity.id
_entity.type
_entity.pdbx_description
1 polymer ?
#
loop_
_entity_poly.entity_id
_entity_poly.type
_entity_poly.pdbx_seq_one_letter_code
_entity_poly.pdbx_strand_id
1 'polypeptide(L)' 'MSNRKAEISNNLREIQVRIAKAAELASRKADEITLVAVTKTFPVSDIEILYELGIRNFGENR' A
#
# COMPACT_ATOMS: atom_id res chain seq x y z
N MET A 1 -4.51 11.69 -19.62
CA MET A 1 -4.48 11.99 -18.17
C MET A 1 -4.57 10.67 -17.43
N SER A 2 -3.58 10.34 -16.60
CA SER A 2 -3.62 9.10 -15.81
C SER A 2 -4.74 9.20 -14.78
N ASN A 3 -5.53 8.14 -14.64
CA ASN A 3 -6.49 8.03 -13.56
C ASN A 3 -5.71 7.78 -12.25
N ARG A 4 -5.74 8.72 -11.30
CA ARG A 4 -5.01 8.64 -10.02
C ARG A 4 -5.27 7.32 -9.29
N LYS A 5 -6.50 6.81 -9.35
CA LYS A 5 -6.88 5.51 -8.77
C LYS A 5 -6.16 4.34 -9.43
N ALA A 6 -6.00 4.37 -10.76
CA ALA A 6 -5.27 3.32 -11.48
C ALA A 6 -3.78 3.32 -11.15
N GLU A 7 -3.17 4.51 -11.03
CA GLU A 7 -1.78 4.66 -10.61
C GLU A 7 -1.55 4.08 -9.20
N ILE A 8 -2.37 4.48 -8.23
CA ILE A 8 -2.28 3.98 -6.85
C ILE A 8 -2.51 2.47 -6.79
N SER A 9 -3.50 1.94 -7.53
CA SER A 9 -3.79 0.51 -7.59
C SER A 9 -2.62 -0.30 -8.14
N ASN A 10 -1.95 0.19 -9.19
CA ASN A 10 -0.79 -0.48 -9.78
C ASN A 10 0.39 -0.49 -8.79
N ASN A 11 0.69 0.67 -8.19
CA ASN A 11 1.77 0.79 -7.20
C ASN A 11 1.52 -0.12 -5.99
N LEU A 12 0.27 -0.19 -5.51
CA LEU A 12 -0.10 -1.05 -4.39
C LEU A 12 0.12 -2.53 -4.73
N ARG A 13 -0.28 -2.97 -5.93
CA ARG A 13 -0.09 -4.35 -6.40
C ARG A 13 1.40 -4.70 -6.47
N GLU A 14 2.23 -3.81 -7.00
CA GLU A 14 3.68 -4.02 -7.08
C GLU A 14 4.31 -4.17 -5.69
N ILE A 15 3.92 -3.33 -4.73
CA ILE A 15 4.40 -3.42 -3.34
C ILE A 15 3.96 -4.73 -2.70
N GLN A 16 2.71 -5.15 -2.87
CA GLN A 16 2.21 -6.42 -2.33
C GLN A 16 2.98 -7.63 -2.89
N VAL A 17 3.28 -7.64 -4.19
CA VAL A 17 4.13 -8.69 -4.81
C VAL A 17 5.53 -8.70 -4.21
N ARG A 18 6.13 -7.52 -4.00
CA ARG A 18 7.46 -7.40 -3.38
C ARG A 18 7.47 -7.90 -1.94
N ILE A 19 6.43 -7.59 -1.15
CA ILE A 19 6.27 -8.09 0.22
C ILE A 19 6.15 -9.61 0.23
N ALA A 20 5.30 -10.18 -0.64
CA ALA A 20 5.11 -11.63 -0.72
C ALA A 20 6.43 -12.35 -1.04
N LYS A 21 7.18 -11.85 -2.04
CA LYS A 21 8.49 -12.40 -2.40
C LYS A 21 9.51 -12.29 -1.27
N ALA A 22 9.54 -11.16 -0.55
CA ALA A 22 10.44 -10.98 0.57
C ALA A 22 10.10 -11.91 1.75
N ALA A 23 8.81 -12.09 2.04
CA ALA A 23 8.33 -13.03 3.06
C ALA A 23 8.72 -14.47 2.72
N GLU A 24 8.51 -14.88 1.46
CA GLU A 24 8.90 -16.21 0.96
C GLU A 24 10.40 -16.47 1.14
N LEU A 25 11.25 -15.53 0.72
CA LEU A 25 12.71 -15.64 0.89
C LEU A 25 13.13 -15.73 2.37
N ALA A 26 12.34 -15.13 3.27
CA ALA A 26 12.57 -15.19 4.71
C ALA A 26 11.89 -16.41 5.38
N SER A 27 11.26 -17.31 4.62
CA SER A 27 10.47 -18.43 5.15
C SER A 27 9.36 -17.97 6.12
N ARG A 28 8.73 -16.84 5.83
CA ARG A 28 7.62 -16.24 6.57
C ARG A 28 6.38 -16.17 5.69
N LYS A 29 5.20 -16.07 6.32
CA LYS A 29 3.97 -15.77 5.58
C LYS A 29 3.85 -14.26 5.34
N ALA A 30 3.31 -13.88 4.18
CA ALA A 30 3.14 -12.48 3.82
C ALA A 30 2.14 -11.74 4.73
N ASP A 31 1.16 -12.45 5.29
CA ASP A 31 0.15 -11.92 6.22
C ASP A 31 0.72 -11.55 7.60
N GLU A 32 1.92 -12.04 7.95
CA GLU A 32 2.66 -11.60 9.13
C GLU A 32 3.32 -10.22 8.94
N ILE A 33 3.31 -9.67 7.72
CA ILE A 33 3.91 -8.37 7.40
C ILE A 33 2.79 -7.34 7.26
N THR A 34 2.81 -6.33 8.13
CA THR A 34 1.87 -5.21 8.04
C THR A 34 2.40 -4.14 7.08
N LEU A 35 1.69 -3.92 5.97
CA LEU A 35 1.93 -2.75 5.11
C LEU A 35 1.25 -1.52 5.72
N VAL A 36 2.06 -0.50 6.03
CA VAL A 36 1.59 0.82 6.50
C VAL A 36 1.80 1.82 5.36
N ALA A 37 0.72 2.40 4.84
CA ALA A 37 0.78 3.43 3.83
C ALA A 37 1.10 4.79 4.48
N VAL A 38 2.28 5.35 4.20
CA VAL A 38 2.65 6.68 4.71
C VAL A 38 2.01 7.74 3.82
N THR A 39 1.05 8.48 4.37
CA THR A 39 0.17 9.39 3.60
C THR A 39 0.46 10.86 3.83
N LYS A 40 1.47 11.19 4.65
CA LYS A 40 1.96 12.56 4.82
C LYS A 40 2.25 13.19 3.45
N THR A 41 1.87 14.44 3.27
CA THR A 41 1.99 15.22 2.01
C THR A 41 1.06 14.82 0.85
N PHE A 42 0.26 13.76 0.98
CA PHE A 42 -0.72 13.36 -0.03
C PHE A 42 -2.13 13.88 0.33
N PRO A 43 -2.99 14.17 -0.68
CA PRO A 43 -4.34 14.63 -0.43
C PRO A 43 -5.22 13.53 0.16
N VAL A 44 -6.29 13.92 0.85
CA VAL A 44 -7.29 12.99 1.41
C VAL A 44 -7.88 12.05 0.35
N SER A 45 -8.02 12.52 -0.90
CA SER A 45 -8.50 11.70 -2.02
C SER A 45 -7.63 10.45 -2.26
N ASP A 46 -6.32 10.53 -2.02
CA ASP A 46 -5.44 9.36 -2.16
C ASP A 46 -5.66 8.37 -1.00
N ILE A 47 -5.96 8.87 0.20
CA ILE A 47 -6.32 8.06 1.37
C ILE A 47 -7.64 7.32 1.11
N GLU A 48 -8.64 8.01 0.57
CA GLU A 48 -9.92 7.42 0.17
C GLU A 48 -9.74 6.30 -0.85
N ILE A 49 -8.94 6.53 -1.89
CA ILE A 49 -8.60 5.51 -2.88
C ILE A 49 -7.92 4.29 -2.22
N LEU A 50 -6.92 4.51 -1.37
CA LEU A 50 -6.22 3.43 -0.67
C LEU A 50 -7.17 2.65 0.25
N TYR A 51 -8.10 3.36 0.90
CA TYR A 51 -9.12 2.74 1.73
C TYR A 51 -10.07 1.85 0.91
N GLU A 52 -10.53 2.32 -0.26
CA GLU A 52 -11.32 1.50 -1.19
C GLU A 52 -10.56 0.27 -1.68
N LEU A 53 -9.24 0.38 -1.86
CA LEU A 53 -8.36 -0.74 -2.26
C LEU A 53 -8.02 -1.69 -1.10
N GLY A 54 -8.57 -1.48 0.09
CA GLY A 54 -8.43 -2.38 1.24
C GLY A 54 -7.31 -2.04 2.21
N ILE A 55 -6.57 -0.94 2.02
CA ILE A 55 -5.58 -0.49 3.01
C ILE A 55 -6.30 0.05 4.25
N ARG A 56 -5.81 -0.35 5.43
CA ARG A 56 -6.37 0.07 6.73
C ARG A 56 -5.33 0.68 7.66
N ASN A 57 -4.05 0.44 7.39
CA ASN A 57 -2.96 0.98 8.20
C ASN A 57 -2.35 2.18 7.47
N PHE A 58 -2.49 3.36 8.08
CA PHE A 58 -1.97 4.61 7.57
C PHE A 58 -0.99 5.22 8.56
N GLY A 59 0.09 5.80 8.04
CA GLY A 59 1.13 6.46 8.83
C GLY A 59 1.18 7.95 8.51
N GLU A 60 1.07 8.78 9.55
CA GLU A 60 1.23 10.24 9.50
C GLU A 60 2.40 10.66 10.37
N ASN A 61 3.16 11.67 9.92
CA ASN A 61 4.21 12.29 10.72
C ASN A 61 3.70 13.62 11.31
N ARG A 62 4.26 14.04 12.45
CA ARG A 62 4.16 15.41 12.96
C ARG A 62 5.21 16.31 12.35
#